data_AF-A0A6V7WV79-F1
#
_entry.id   AF-A0A6V7WV79-F1
#
_cell.length_a   1.000
_cell.length_b   1.000
_cell.length_c   1.000
_cell.angle_alpha   90.00
_cell.angle_beta   90.00
_cell.angle_gamma   90.00
#
_symmetry.space_group_name_H-M   'P 1'
#
loop_
_entity.id
_entity.type
_entity.pdbx_description
1 polymer ?
#
loop_
_entity_poly.entity_id
_entity_poly.type
_entity_poly.pdbx_seq_one_letter_code
_entity_poly.pdbx_strand_id
1 'polypeptide(L)'
;MILFYTCIAVILMKSIEVFVSKVNPKRLPIVVGALLDVDCSEDTIKQLIQNTRGKFDIDELVDEVEKRNRLKLLSSWLESRVQEGNFDQATHNALAKIYIDSNNNPERYLRENQYYDSKVVGKYCEKRDPHFALVAYERGKCDAELISVIS
;
A
#
# COMPACT_ATOMS: atom_id res chain seq x y z
N MET A 1 5.80 -26.26 -27.20
CA MET A 1 6.21 -24.87 -26.91
C MET A 1 5.52 -24.28 -25.69
N ILE A 2 4.19 -24.38 -25.54
CA ILE A 2 3.43 -23.80 -24.41
C ILE A 2 3.80 -24.44 -23.04
N LEU A 3 3.97 -25.76 -22.99
CA LEU A 3 4.35 -26.50 -21.76
C LEU A 3 5.77 -26.20 -21.25
N PHE A 4 6.68 -25.75 -22.12
CA PHE A 4 8.04 -25.38 -21.72
C PHE A 4 8.08 -23.98 -21.09
N TYR A 5 7.28 -23.06 -21.62
CA TYR A 5 7.11 -21.72 -21.07
C TYR A 5 6.45 -21.73 -19.69
N THR A 6 5.44 -22.58 -19.48
CA THR A 6 4.78 -22.71 -18.18
C THR A 6 5.72 -23.34 -17.14
N CYS A 7 6.49 -24.37 -17.49
CA CYS A 7 7.48 -24.95 -16.58
C CYS A 7 8.59 -23.96 -16.20
N ILE A 8 9.13 -23.21 -17.17
CA ILE A 8 10.16 -22.19 -16.90
C ILE A 8 9.60 -21.06 -16.04
N ALA A 9 8.38 -20.58 -16.32
CA ALA A 9 7.71 -19.55 -15.51
C ALA A 9 7.49 -20.02 -14.06
N VAL A 10 7.08 -21.27 -13.86
CA VAL A 10 6.89 -21.86 -12.51
C VAL A 10 8.22 -22.01 -11.75
N ILE A 11 9.30 -22.40 -12.42
CA ILE A 11 10.63 -22.50 -11.80
C ILE A 11 11.18 -21.11 -11.45
N LEU A 12 10.95 -20.11 -12.30
CA LEU A 12 11.38 -18.73 -12.06
C LEU A 12 10.65 -18.11 -10.87
N MET A 13 9.32 -18.30 -10.76
CA MET A 13 8.54 -17.79 -9.62
C MET A 13 8.98 -18.40 -8.29
N LYS A 14 9.19 -19.73 -8.24
CA LYS A 14 9.72 -20.39 -7.03
C LYS A 14 11.12 -19.88 -6.67
N SER A 15 11.93 -19.52 -7.66
CA SER A 15 13.27 -18.97 -7.43
C SER A 15 13.22 -17.54 -6.89
N ILE A 16 12.30 -16.71 -7.38
CA ILE A 16 12.07 -15.33 -6.89
C ILE A 16 11.53 -15.35 -5.47
N GLU A 17 10.55 -16.22 -5.19
CA GLU A 17 9.99 -16.37 -3.84
C GLU A 17 11.07 -16.78 -2.83
N VAL A 18 11.93 -17.74 -3.18
CA VAL A 18 13.08 -18.15 -2.35
C VAL A 18 14.11 -17.03 -2.21
N PHE A 19 14.40 -16.28 -3.28
CA PHE A 19 15.37 -15.18 -3.24
C PHE A 19 14.89 -14.03 -2.35
N VAL A 20 13.63 -13.62 -2.47
CA VAL A 20 13.09 -12.54 -1.65
C VAL A 20 12.89 -13.00 -0.20
N SER A 21 12.35 -14.20 0.02
CA SER A 21 12.06 -14.68 1.37
C SER A 21 13.32 -15.10 2.16
N LYS A 22 14.37 -15.60 1.48
CA LYS A 22 15.57 -16.16 2.11
C LYS A 22 16.87 -15.37 1.86
N VAL A 23 16.99 -14.59 0.79
CA VAL A 23 18.27 -13.96 0.40
C VAL A 23 18.28 -12.46 0.67
N ASN A 24 17.26 -11.71 0.24
CA ASN A 24 17.20 -10.27 0.54
C ASN A 24 15.76 -9.74 0.61
N PRO A 25 15.11 -9.86 1.77
CA PRO A 25 13.72 -9.44 1.91
C PRO A 25 13.52 -7.93 1.78
N LYS A 26 14.56 -7.12 2.00
CA LYS A 26 14.50 -5.67 1.78
C LYS A 26 14.25 -5.28 0.32
N ARG A 27 14.50 -6.19 -0.64
CA ARG A 27 14.22 -5.94 -2.06
C ARG A 27 12.78 -6.28 -2.48
N LEU A 28 11.93 -6.76 -1.57
CA LEU A 28 10.54 -7.09 -1.87
C LEU A 28 9.81 -5.94 -2.60
N PRO A 29 9.87 -4.66 -2.16
CA PRO A 29 9.17 -3.56 -2.84
C PRO A 29 9.47 -3.48 -4.33
N ILE A 30 10.76 -3.49 -4.68
CA ILE A 30 11.25 -3.40 -6.05
C ILE A 30 10.81 -4.64 -6.86
N VAL A 31 10.86 -5.83 -6.26
CA VAL A 31 10.44 -7.07 -6.92
C VAL A 31 8.93 -7.06 -7.17
N VAL A 32 8.13 -6.61 -6.21
CA VAL A 32 6.67 -6.46 -6.40
C VAL A 32 6.38 -5.47 -7.52
N GLY A 33 7.10 -4.34 -7.58
CA GLY A 33 7.01 -3.39 -8.68
C GLY A 33 7.29 -4.05 -10.04
N ALA A 34 8.41 -4.77 -10.16
CA ALA A 34 8.76 -5.47 -11.40
C ALA A 34 7.74 -6.57 -11.77
N LEU A 35 7.18 -7.29 -10.80
CA LEU A 35 6.13 -8.29 -11.03
C LEU A 35 4.84 -7.65 -11.55
N LEU A 36 4.48 -6.46 -11.07
CA LEU A 36 3.36 -5.70 -11.58
C LEU A 36 3.61 -5.20 -13.03
N ASP A 37 4.84 -4.83 -13.37
CA ASP A 37 5.19 -4.37 -14.73
C ASP A 37 5.11 -5.47 -15.79
N VAL A 38 5.20 -6.75 -15.39
CA VAL A 38 5.09 -7.91 -16.27
C VAL A 38 3.70 -8.58 -16.21
N ASP A 39 2.70 -7.90 -15.64
CA ASP A 39 1.34 -8.40 -15.46
C ASP A 39 1.29 -9.77 -14.75
N CYS A 40 2.14 -9.96 -13.73
CA CYS A 40 2.09 -11.16 -12.89
C CYS A 40 0.75 -11.26 -12.15
N SER A 41 0.31 -12.48 -11.84
CA SER A 41 -0.96 -12.69 -11.15
C SER A 41 -0.97 -12.02 -9.77
N GLU A 42 -2.06 -11.31 -9.45
CA GLU A 42 -2.20 -10.65 -8.15
C GLU A 42 -2.11 -11.63 -6.98
N ASP A 43 -2.62 -12.85 -7.15
CA ASP A 43 -2.57 -13.90 -6.13
C ASP A 43 -1.13 -14.29 -5.81
N THR A 44 -0.27 -14.40 -6.82
CA THR A 44 1.16 -14.66 -6.63
C THR A 44 1.83 -13.53 -5.86
N ILE A 45 1.52 -12.28 -6.20
CA ILE A 45 2.08 -11.10 -5.53
C ILE A 45 1.62 -11.05 -4.06
N LYS A 46 0.33 -11.28 -3.80
CA LYS A 46 -0.24 -11.34 -2.44
C LYS A 46 0.43 -12.42 -1.59
N GLN A 47 0.60 -13.62 -2.14
CA GLN A 47 1.30 -14.72 -1.48
C GLN A 47 2.75 -14.35 -1.15
N LEU A 48 3.47 -13.72 -2.09
CA LEU A 48 4.85 -13.29 -1.88
C LEU A 48 4.98 -12.29 -0.72
N ILE A 49 4.09 -11.29 -0.67
CA ILE A 49 4.05 -10.29 0.41
C ILE A 49 3.74 -10.97 1.74
N GLN A 50 2.75 -11.86 1.76
CA GLN A 50 2.34 -12.61 2.96
C GLN A 50 3.45 -13.53 3.49
N ASN A 51 4.23 -14.16 2.61
CA ASN A 51 5.32 -15.07 2.99
C ASN A 51 6.56 -14.31 3.50
N THR A 52 6.74 -13.05 3.07
CA THR A 52 7.90 -12.24 3.46
C THR A 52 7.70 -11.46 4.77
N ARG A 53 6.44 -11.34 5.26
CA ARG A 53 5.96 -10.66 6.50
C ARG A 53 7.07 -10.06 7.39
N GLY A 54 7.09 -8.72 7.49
CA GLY A 54 7.85 -7.98 8.51
C GLY A 54 9.36 -7.81 8.24
N LYS A 55 9.83 -8.11 7.03
CA LYS A 55 11.26 -8.03 6.65
C LYS A 55 11.60 -6.97 5.59
N PHE A 56 10.66 -6.08 5.28
CA PHE A 56 10.77 -5.06 4.25
C PHE A 56 10.10 -3.76 4.71
N ASP A 57 10.42 -2.66 4.03
CA ASP A 57 9.84 -1.36 4.28
C ASP A 57 8.45 -1.25 3.61
N ILE A 58 7.45 -0.84 4.37
CA ILE A 58 6.06 -0.74 3.93
C ILE A 58 5.88 0.50 3.06
N ASP A 59 6.53 1.61 3.41
CA ASP A 59 6.43 2.85 2.63
C ASP A 59 7.01 2.63 1.24
N GLU A 60 8.17 1.95 1.13
CA GLU A 60 8.74 1.58 -0.18
C GLU A 60 7.80 0.65 -0.98
N LEU A 61 7.17 -0.33 -0.33
CA LEU A 61 6.23 -1.23 -1.01
C LEU A 61 5.01 -0.45 -1.54
N VAL A 62 4.43 0.40 -0.70
CA VAL A 62 3.27 1.23 -1.04
C VAL A 62 3.62 2.15 -2.19
N ASP A 63 4.78 2.80 -2.18
CA ASP A 63 5.25 3.67 -3.26
C ASP A 63 5.38 2.91 -4.60
N GLU A 64 5.97 1.72 -4.61
CA GLU A 64 6.08 0.91 -5.83
C GLU A 64 4.72 0.48 -6.37
N VAL A 65 3.76 0.15 -5.50
CA VAL A 65 2.40 -0.22 -5.93
C VAL A 65 1.57 1.02 -6.35
N GLU A 66 1.78 2.17 -5.70
CA GLU A 66 1.10 3.45 -5.97
C GLU A 66 1.47 4.02 -7.32
N LYS A 67 2.76 4.01 -7.69
CA LYS A 67 3.24 4.46 -9.02
C LYS A 67 2.56 3.72 -10.18
N ARG A 68 2.08 2.50 -9.93
CA ARG A 68 1.40 1.63 -10.92
C ARG A 68 -0.12 1.66 -10.81
N ASN A 69 -0.67 2.49 -9.92
CA ASN A 69 -2.11 2.63 -9.67
C ASN A 69 -2.78 1.30 -9.26
N ARG A 70 -2.05 0.44 -8.52
CA ARG A 70 -2.52 -0.88 -8.07
C ARG A 70 -2.70 -0.98 -6.56
N LEU A 71 -2.80 0.14 -5.83
CA LEU A 71 -2.85 0.17 -4.36
C LEU A 71 -3.90 -0.76 -3.73
N LYS A 72 -5.05 -0.93 -4.39
CA LYS A 72 -6.13 -1.84 -3.92
C LYS A 72 -5.65 -3.28 -3.71
N LEU A 73 -4.59 -3.73 -4.39
CA LEU A 73 -3.98 -5.04 -4.22
C LEU A 73 -3.54 -5.28 -2.77
N LEU A 74 -3.06 -4.24 -2.09
CA LEU A 74 -2.55 -4.32 -0.72
C LEU A 74 -3.65 -4.28 0.35
N SER A 75 -4.90 -3.95 -0.01
CA SER A 75 -6.00 -3.70 0.94
C SER A 75 -6.17 -4.81 1.96
N SER A 76 -6.37 -6.05 1.49
CA SER A 76 -6.61 -7.20 2.39
C SER A 76 -5.42 -7.50 3.30
N TRP A 77 -4.20 -7.29 2.81
CA TRP A 77 -2.99 -7.51 3.61
C TRP A 77 -2.84 -6.44 4.70
N LEU A 78 -3.04 -5.16 4.36
CA LEU A 78 -2.95 -4.05 5.30
C LEU A 78 -4.07 -4.10 6.36
N GLU A 79 -5.30 -4.44 5.96
CA GLU A 79 -6.43 -4.63 6.88
C GLU A 79 -6.15 -5.74 7.89
N SER A 80 -5.58 -6.87 7.43
CA SER A 80 -5.17 -7.96 8.32
C SER A 80 -4.15 -7.48 9.36
N ARG A 81 -3.22 -6.59 9.00
CA ARG A 81 -2.24 -6.04 9.96
C ARG A 81 -2.89 -5.14 11.00
N VAL A 82 -3.84 -4.32 10.60
CA VAL A 82 -4.60 -3.48 11.55
C VAL A 82 -5.44 -4.34 12.50
N GLN A 83 -6.05 -5.41 11.99
CA GLN A 83 -6.79 -6.39 12.81
C GLN A 83 -5.89 -7.15 13.79
N GLU A 84 -4.65 -7.44 13.39
CA GLU A 84 -3.60 -8.00 14.27
C GLU A 84 -3.12 -7.00 15.34
N GLY A 85 -3.66 -5.78 15.37
CA GLY A 85 -3.36 -4.75 16.38
C GLY A 85 -2.10 -3.94 16.07
N ASN A 86 -1.69 -3.88 14.80
CA ASN A 86 -0.54 -3.09 14.40
C ASN A 86 -0.93 -1.61 14.23
N PHE A 87 -0.07 -0.71 14.71
CA PHE A 87 -0.31 0.74 14.77
C PHE A 87 0.69 1.52 13.91
N ASP A 88 1.34 0.86 12.97
CA ASP A 88 2.36 1.49 12.15
C ASP A 88 1.75 2.52 11.19
N GLN A 89 2.35 3.71 11.19
CA GLN A 89 1.86 4.86 10.43
C GLN A 89 1.78 4.57 8.93
N ALA A 90 2.74 3.83 8.37
CA ALA A 90 2.80 3.46 6.96
C ALA A 90 1.56 2.63 6.52
N THR A 91 1.18 1.62 7.30
CA THR A 91 -0.01 0.80 7.03
C THR A 91 -1.28 1.64 7.04
N HIS A 92 -1.43 2.52 8.03
CA HIS A 92 -2.60 3.38 8.16
C HIS A 92 -2.69 4.45 7.07
N ASN A 93 -1.56 5.04 6.69
CA ASN A 93 -1.48 5.96 5.55
C ASN A 93 -1.93 5.27 4.26
N ALA A 94 -1.39 4.08 3.98
CA ALA A 94 -1.72 3.33 2.78
C ALA A 94 -3.20 2.93 2.74
N LEU A 95 -3.77 2.48 3.86
CA LEU A 95 -5.21 2.18 3.96
C LEU A 95 -6.08 3.42 3.75
N ALA A 96 -5.71 4.56 4.33
CA ALA A 96 -6.42 5.82 4.10
C ALA A 96 -6.47 6.14 2.60
N LYS A 97 -5.32 6.10 1.92
CA LYS A 97 -5.24 6.28 0.46
C LYS A 97 -6.16 5.31 -0.29
N ILE A 98 -6.12 4.01 0.06
CA ILE A 98 -6.96 2.98 -0.59
C ILE A 98 -8.46 3.26 -0.39
N TYR A 99 -8.89 3.64 0.82
CA TYR A 99 -10.30 3.93 1.11
C TYR A 99 -10.80 5.19 0.40
N ILE A 100 -9.95 6.20 0.25
CA ILE A 100 -10.23 7.38 -0.57
C ILE A 100 -10.40 6.96 -2.04
N ASP A 101 -9.46 6.19 -2.59
CA ASP A 101 -9.47 5.71 -3.98
C ASP A 101 -10.62 4.76 -4.32
N SER A 102 -11.09 3.99 -3.33
CA SER A 102 -12.19 3.04 -3.48
C SER A 102 -13.55 3.62 -3.11
N ASN A 103 -13.60 4.86 -2.60
CA ASN A 103 -14.78 5.46 -2.00
C ASN A 103 -15.45 4.55 -0.94
N ASN A 104 -14.63 3.85 -0.15
CA ASN A 104 -15.09 2.94 0.89
C ASN A 104 -15.11 3.64 2.25
N ASN A 105 -16.18 4.38 2.52
CA ASN A 105 -16.38 5.12 3.77
C ASN A 105 -15.12 5.89 4.26
N PRO A 106 -14.44 6.66 3.39
CA PRO A 106 -13.16 7.29 3.72
C PRO A 106 -13.27 8.27 4.88
N GLU A 107 -14.36 9.03 4.97
CA GLU A 107 -14.59 10.00 6.05
C GLU A 107 -14.58 9.33 7.43
N ARG A 108 -15.22 8.16 7.56
CA ARG A 108 -15.24 7.41 8.80
C ARG A 108 -13.82 7.00 9.20
N TYR A 109 -13.04 6.49 8.25
CA TYR A 109 -11.65 6.12 8.52
C TYR A 109 -10.80 7.32 8.94
N LEU A 110 -10.93 8.45 8.24
CA LEU A 110 -10.18 9.67 8.55
C LEU A 110 -10.53 10.25 9.93
N ARG A 111 -11.78 10.11 10.39
CA ARG A 111 -12.21 10.59 11.71
C ARG A 111 -11.85 9.64 12.85
N GLU A 112 -12.06 8.33 12.66
CA GLU A 112 -11.91 7.32 13.72
C GLU A 112 -10.45 6.87 13.89
N ASN A 113 -9.66 6.89 12.82
CA ASN A 113 -8.29 6.38 12.86
C ASN A 113 -7.30 7.43 13.38
N GLN A 114 -6.54 7.06 14.41
CA GLN A 114 -5.59 7.95 15.09
C GLN A 114 -4.11 7.69 14.72
N TYR A 115 -3.84 6.72 13.84
CA TYR A 115 -2.49 6.23 13.56
C TYR A 115 -1.93 6.67 12.20
N TYR A 116 -2.77 7.22 11.30
CA TYR A 116 -2.27 7.80 10.05
C TYR A 116 -1.68 9.20 10.26
N ASP A 117 -0.83 9.63 9.35
CA ASP A 117 -0.28 10.98 9.27
C ASP A 117 -1.21 11.89 8.47
N SER A 118 -1.80 12.85 9.16
CA SER A 118 -2.69 13.85 8.58
C SER A 118 -2.04 14.66 7.46
N LYS A 119 -0.73 14.90 7.49
CA LYS A 119 -0.05 15.67 6.44
C LYS A 119 0.09 14.88 5.15
N VAL A 120 0.49 13.61 5.27
CA VAL A 120 0.67 12.71 4.13
C VAL A 120 -0.69 12.42 3.47
N VAL A 121 -1.69 12.08 4.27
CA VAL A 121 -3.03 11.75 3.77
C VAL A 121 -3.75 13.00 3.28
N GLY A 122 -3.67 14.13 3.99
CA GLY A 122 -4.27 15.39 3.58
C GLY A 122 -3.75 15.86 2.22
N LYS A 123 -2.43 15.85 2.02
CA LYS A 123 -1.80 16.20 0.73
C LYS A 123 -2.22 15.26 -0.40
N TYR A 124 -2.46 13.99 -0.08
CA TYR A 124 -2.99 13.03 -1.04
C TYR A 124 -4.46 13.34 -1.40
N CYS A 125 -5.27 13.74 -0.42
CA CYS A 125 -6.65 14.15 -0.61
C CYS A 125 -6.78 15.44 -1.43
N GLU A 126 -5.87 16.42 -1.30
CA GLU A 126 -5.95 17.71 -2.02
C GLU A 126 -6.16 17.56 -3.53
N LYS A 127 -5.54 16.54 -4.13
CA LYS A 127 -5.65 16.27 -5.58
C LYS A 127 -6.92 15.52 -5.98
N ARG A 128 -7.63 14.92 -5.02
CA ARG A 128 -8.74 13.99 -5.24
C ARG A 128 -10.07 14.56 -4.76
N ASP A 129 -10.09 14.98 -3.51
CA ASP A 129 -11.26 15.60 -2.86
C ASP A 129 -10.78 16.57 -1.75
N PRO A 130 -10.97 17.88 -1.94
CA PRO A 130 -10.64 18.88 -0.92
C PRO A 130 -11.36 18.68 0.42
N HIS A 131 -12.55 18.07 0.42
CA HIS A 131 -13.30 17.81 1.65
C HIS A 131 -12.57 16.78 2.53
N PHE A 132 -12.04 15.71 1.94
CA PHE A 132 -11.26 14.72 2.70
C PHE A 132 -9.92 15.29 3.17
N ALA A 133 -9.34 16.25 2.46
CA ALA A 133 -8.14 16.95 2.90
C ALA A 133 -8.43 17.76 4.18
N LEU A 134 -9.55 18.48 4.20
CA LEU A 134 -10.02 19.22 5.38
C LEU A 134 -10.15 18.29 6.60
N VAL A 135 -10.88 17.18 6.46
CA VAL A 135 -11.10 16.21 7.57
C VAL A 135 -9.77 15.66 8.10
N ALA A 136 -8.82 15.33 7.21
CA ALA A 136 -7.51 14.85 7.60
C ALA A 136 -6.70 15.92 8.36
N TYR A 137 -6.69 17.17 7.89
CA TYR A 137 -5.95 18.27 8.50
C TYR A 137 -6.56 18.75 9.82
N GLU A 138 -7.89 18.82 9.91
CA GLU A 138 -8.61 19.14 11.16
C GLU A 138 -8.26 18.14 12.27
N ARG A 139 -8.25 16.84 11.94
CA ARG A 139 -7.88 15.79 12.89
C ARG A 139 -6.43 15.92 13.36
N GLY A 140 -5.53 16.32 12.45
CA GLY A 140 -4.11 16.52 12.75
C GLY A 140 -3.77 17.83 13.44
N LYS A 141 -4.74 18.74 13.66
CA LYS A 141 -4.51 20.13 14.08
C LYS A 141 -3.47 20.83 13.20
N CYS A 142 -3.48 20.52 11.91
CA CYS A 142 -2.55 21.06 10.93
C CYS A 142 -3.07 22.42 10.42
N ASP A 143 -3.10 23.42 11.30
CA ASP A 143 -3.75 24.71 11.03
C ASP A 143 -3.14 25.46 9.83
N ALA A 144 -1.84 25.31 9.59
CA ALA A 144 -1.17 25.94 8.44
C ALA A 144 -1.60 25.32 7.10
N GLU A 145 -1.66 23.98 7.04
CA GLU A 145 -2.15 23.25 5.88
C GLU A 145 -3.67 23.47 5.68
N LEU A 146 -4.43 23.56 6.77
CA LEU A 146 -5.87 23.86 6.75
C LEU A 146 -6.15 25.23 6.10
N ILE A 147 -5.39 26.27 6.46
CA ILE A 147 -5.50 27.60 5.85
C ILE A 147 -5.22 27.52 4.35
N SER A 148 -4.21 26.74 3.93
CA SER A 148 -3.84 26.62 2.51
C SER A 148 -4.89 25.92 1.63
N VAL A 149 -5.73 25.06 2.22
CA VAL A 149 -6.83 24.39 1.50
C VAL A 149 -8.06 25.29 1.37
N ILE A 150 -8.26 26.18 2.34
CA ILE A 150 -9.46 27.05 2.40
C ILE A 150 -9.22 28.40 1.70
N SER A 151 -7.97 28.86 1.55
CA SER A 151 -7.59 30.13 0.91
C SER A 151 -7.39 29.99 -0.60
#